data_AF-X1W1K6-F1
#
_entry.id   AF-X1W1K6-F1
#
_cell.length_a   1.000
_cell.length_b   1.000
_cell.length_c   1.000
_cell.angle_alpha   90.00
_cell.angle_beta   90.00
_cell.angle_gamma   90.00
#
_symmetry.space_group_name_H-M   'P 1'
#
loop_
_entity.id
_entity.type
_entity.pdbx_description
1 polymer ?
#
loop_
_entity_poly.entity_id
_entity_poly.type
_entity_poly.pdbx_seq_one_letter_code
_entity_poly.pdbx_strand_id
1 'polypeptide(L)'
;MNQKPLIDVVDQILSLTEDKDYPDNFAKQANVKEYERQIDQRVYQLYGLTTGLALEALDELPLMVRVIRNLCTIMAGAEPVSLPIEIQSEATNITSYGFSLSNGDHLVALWTDGVAVDEDPGIEATLTISGFPAKKVAGIDVLNGFEQQMITDIEDGNLVIRNLLVKD
;
A
#
# COMPACT_ATOMS: atom_id res chain seq x y z
N MET A 1 -16.09 3.07 16.58
CA MET A 1 -16.65 3.40 15.25
C MET A 1 -18.16 3.25 15.29
N ASN A 2 -18.94 4.24 14.81
CA ASN A 2 -20.41 4.20 14.84
C ASN A 2 -20.95 3.61 13.52
N GLN A 3 -21.17 2.29 13.48
CA GLN A 3 -21.62 1.56 12.29
C GLN A 3 -23.14 1.59 12.05
N LYS A 4 -23.92 2.09 13.04
CA LYS A 4 -25.38 2.19 12.95
C LYS A 4 -25.91 2.78 11.63
N PRO A 5 -25.32 3.85 11.07
CA PRO A 5 -25.85 4.45 9.86
C PRO A 5 -25.77 3.52 8.64
N LEU A 6 -24.76 2.64 8.56
CA LEU A 6 -24.59 1.72 7.42
C LEU A 6 -25.63 0.59 7.49
N ILE A 7 -25.88 0.08 8.69
CA ILE A 7 -26.87 -0.96 8.97
C ILE A 7 -28.26 -0.47 8.57
N ASP A 8 -28.60 0.77 8.92
CA ASP A 8 -29.91 1.36 8.56
C ASP A 8 -30.16 1.42 7.04
N VAL A 9 -29.12 1.68 6.24
CA VAL A 9 -29.23 1.73 4.77
C VAL A 9 -29.34 0.33 4.16
N VAL A 10 -28.62 -0.64 4.73
CA VAL A 10 -28.73 -2.06 4.32
C VAL A 10 -30.13 -2.60 4.62
N ASP A 11 -30.69 -2.29 5.80
CA ASP A 11 -32.05 -2.70 6.17
C ASP A 11 -33.10 -2.10 5.22
N GLN A 12 -32.90 -0.85 4.75
CA GLN A 12 -33.75 -0.23 3.73
C GLN A 12 -33.69 -0.95 2.38
N ILE A 13 -32.51 -1.35 1.93
CA ILE A 13 -32.35 -2.14 0.70
C ILE A 13 -33.08 -3.48 0.84
N LEU A 14 -32.84 -4.21 1.94
CA LEU A 14 -33.49 -5.50 2.20
C LEU A 14 -35.02 -5.37 2.14
N SER A 15 -35.58 -4.36 2.81
CA SER A 15 -37.03 -4.10 2.81
C SER A 15 -37.63 -3.85 1.42
N LEU A 16 -36.85 -3.31 0.48
CA LEU A 16 -37.29 -3.07 -0.90
C LEU A 16 -37.13 -4.31 -1.78
N THR A 17 -36.03 -5.05 -1.59
CA THR A 17 -35.69 -6.22 -2.43
C THR A 17 -36.49 -7.48 -2.08
N GLU A 18 -37.03 -7.56 -0.86
CA GLU A 18 -37.89 -8.67 -0.43
C GLU A 18 -39.34 -8.55 -0.92
N ASP A 19 -39.73 -7.40 -1.46
CA ASP A 19 -41.07 -7.21 -2.02
C ASP A 19 -41.23 -7.97 -3.35
N LYS A 20 -42.38 -8.61 -3.53
CA LYS A 20 -42.65 -9.50 -4.68
C LYS A 20 -42.69 -8.74 -6.01
N ASP A 21 -43.03 -7.46 -6.00
CA ASP A 21 -43.08 -6.60 -7.18
C ASP A 21 -41.73 -5.94 -7.51
N TYR A 22 -40.70 -6.10 -6.68
CA TYR A 22 -39.39 -5.47 -6.86
C TYR A 22 -38.76 -5.70 -8.25
N PRO A 23 -38.78 -6.93 -8.83
CA PRO A 23 -38.19 -7.17 -10.15
C PRO A 23 -38.81 -6.31 -11.27
N ASP A 24 -40.07 -5.92 -11.12
CA ASP A 24 -40.82 -5.15 -12.13
C ASP A 24 -41.03 -3.67 -11.72
N ASN A 25 -40.62 -3.29 -10.51
CA ASN A 25 -40.84 -1.95 -9.96
C ASN A 25 -39.59 -1.06 -10.12
N PHE A 26 -39.53 -0.34 -11.23
CA PHE A 26 -38.42 0.58 -11.57
C PHE A 26 -38.15 1.64 -10.49
N ALA A 27 -39.17 2.10 -9.77
CA ALA A 27 -38.98 3.10 -8.71
C ALA A 27 -38.22 2.51 -7.51
N LYS A 28 -38.53 1.26 -7.13
CA LYS A 28 -37.80 0.56 -6.06
C LYS A 28 -36.36 0.26 -6.48
N GLN A 29 -36.13 -0.13 -7.73
CA GLN A 29 -34.77 -0.35 -8.25
C GLN A 29 -33.94 0.93 -8.27
N ALA A 30 -34.54 2.07 -8.64
CA ALA A 30 -33.87 3.37 -8.58
C ALA A 30 -33.49 3.75 -7.14
N ASN A 31 -34.38 3.50 -6.17
CA ASN A 31 -34.10 3.73 -4.76
C ASN A 31 -32.98 2.82 -4.23
N VAL A 32 -32.96 1.54 -4.61
CA VAL A 32 -31.88 0.62 -4.25
C VAL A 32 -30.54 1.13 -4.76
N LYS A 33 -30.45 1.55 -6.04
CA LYS A 33 -29.21 2.14 -6.59
C LYS A 33 -28.74 3.38 -5.84
N GLU A 34 -29.67 4.21 -5.38
CA GLU A 34 -29.34 5.40 -4.59
C GLU A 34 -28.85 5.05 -3.18
N TYR A 35 -29.40 4.01 -2.57
CA TYR A 35 -28.91 3.48 -1.29
C TYR A 35 -27.55 2.79 -1.42
N GLU A 36 -27.32 2.04 -2.50
CA GLU A 36 -26.00 1.48 -2.85
C GLU A 36 -24.96 2.60 -3.01
N ARG A 37 -25.30 3.68 -3.73
CA ARG A 37 -24.43 4.87 -3.85
C ARG A 37 -24.11 5.51 -2.49
N GLN A 38 -25.07 5.55 -1.56
CA GLN A 38 -24.84 6.07 -0.20
C GLN A 38 -23.93 5.13 0.62
N ILE A 39 -24.06 3.81 0.45
CA ILE A 39 -23.17 2.82 1.05
C ILE A 39 -21.75 3.05 0.51
N ASP A 40 -21.57 3.16 -0.80
CA ASP A 40 -20.27 3.41 -1.41
C ASP A 40 -19.64 4.70 -0.86
N GLN A 41 -20.38 5.80 -0.81
CA GLN A 41 -19.87 7.06 -0.26
C GLN A 41 -19.48 6.97 1.21
N ARG A 42 -20.24 6.22 2.02
CA ARG A 42 -19.93 6.04 3.44
C ARG A 42 -18.76 5.08 3.67
N VAL A 43 -18.68 4.00 2.90
CA VAL A 43 -17.53 3.10 2.85
C VAL A 43 -16.30 3.91 2.48
N TYR A 44 -16.38 4.72 1.43
CA TYR A 44 -15.31 5.64 1.07
C TYR A 44 -14.96 6.59 2.21
N GLN A 45 -15.91 7.26 2.85
CA GLN A 45 -15.62 8.12 4.00
C GLN A 45 -14.98 7.36 5.18
N LEU A 46 -15.43 6.12 5.47
CA LEU A 46 -14.91 5.27 6.55
C LEU A 46 -13.47 4.82 6.28
N TYR A 47 -13.16 4.47 5.04
CA TYR A 47 -11.81 4.11 4.62
C TYR A 47 -10.94 5.34 4.33
N GLY A 48 -11.52 6.54 4.38
CA GLY A 48 -10.94 7.72 3.77
C GLY A 48 -10.64 7.40 2.30
N LEU A 49 -11.58 7.59 1.41
CA LEU A 49 -11.41 7.47 -0.02
C LEU A 49 -12.24 8.61 -0.60
N THR A 50 -11.67 9.35 -1.54
CA THR A 50 -12.39 10.40 -2.27
C THR A 50 -12.71 9.89 -3.66
N THR A 51 -13.97 9.98 -4.07
CA THR A 51 -14.38 9.71 -5.45
C THR A 51 -14.23 11.00 -6.24
N GLY A 52 -13.02 11.22 -6.74
CA GLY A 52 -12.69 12.40 -7.54
C GLY A 52 -11.23 12.77 -7.39
N LEU A 53 -10.39 12.31 -8.32
CA LEU A 53 -9.02 12.78 -8.46
C LEU A 53 -9.04 14.19 -9.07
N ALA A 54 -9.45 15.18 -8.28
CA ALA A 54 -9.04 16.57 -8.50
C ALA A 54 -7.88 16.82 -7.54
N LEU A 55 -6.68 16.92 -8.10
CA LEU A 55 -5.37 16.98 -7.44
C LEU A 55 -5.13 18.19 -6.51
N GLU A 56 -6.17 18.91 -6.08
CA GLU A 56 -6.04 20.22 -5.42
C GLU A 56 -5.92 20.15 -3.89
N ALA A 57 -6.09 18.98 -3.26
CA ALA A 57 -5.97 18.83 -1.80
C ALA A 57 -5.20 17.57 -1.40
N LEU A 58 -4.01 17.38 -1.98
CA LEU A 58 -3.17 16.20 -1.78
C LEU A 58 -2.75 15.95 -0.32
N ASP A 59 -2.75 16.99 0.52
CA ASP A 59 -2.35 16.90 1.94
C ASP A 59 -3.53 16.52 2.86
N GLU A 60 -4.77 16.63 2.37
CA GLU A 60 -5.98 16.18 3.08
C GLU A 60 -6.39 14.76 2.67
N LEU A 61 -5.57 14.12 1.83
CA LEU A 61 -5.88 12.80 1.32
C LEU A 61 -5.71 11.73 2.40
N PRO A 62 -6.60 10.74 2.40
CA PRO A 62 -6.46 9.54 3.21
C PRO A 62 -5.10 8.87 3.00
N LEU A 63 -4.55 8.29 4.07
CA LEU A 63 -3.24 7.62 4.09
C LEU A 63 -3.03 6.70 2.87
N MET A 64 -4.07 5.95 2.49
CA MET A 64 -4.05 5.04 1.34
C MET A 64 -3.78 5.75 0.01
N VAL A 65 -4.41 6.91 -0.24
CA VAL A 65 -4.23 7.64 -1.51
C VAL A 65 -2.82 8.23 -1.58
N ARG A 66 -2.28 8.69 -0.44
CA ARG A 66 -0.89 9.15 -0.35
C ARG A 66 0.08 8.03 -0.68
N VAL A 67 -0.11 6.84 -0.09
CA VAL A 67 0.71 5.65 -0.35
C VAL A 67 0.65 5.24 -1.82
N ILE A 68 -0.56 5.13 -2.39
CA ILE A 68 -0.75 4.79 -3.81
C ILE A 68 -0.01 5.78 -4.70
N ARG A 69 -0.17 7.09 -4.46
CA ARG A 69 0.53 8.12 -5.24
C ARG A 69 2.05 7.99 -5.12
N ASN A 70 2.56 7.80 -3.91
CA ASN A 70 4.01 7.67 -3.68
C ASN A 70 4.56 6.45 -4.41
N LEU A 71 3.90 5.29 -4.29
CA LEU A 71 4.26 4.07 -5.01
C LEU A 71 4.21 4.27 -6.53
N CYS A 72 3.14 4.86 -7.07
CA CYS A 72 3.06 5.16 -8.50
C CYS A 72 4.20 6.07 -8.98
N THR A 73 4.63 7.02 -8.15
CA THR A 73 5.72 7.95 -8.47
C THR A 73 7.07 7.24 -8.44
N ILE A 74 7.35 6.47 -7.39
CA ILE A 74 8.60 5.73 -7.20
C ILE A 74 8.76 4.66 -8.28
N MET A 75 7.67 3.95 -8.62
CA MET A 75 7.68 2.85 -9.58
C MET A 75 7.51 3.31 -11.04
N ALA A 76 7.46 4.61 -11.32
CA ALA A 76 7.24 5.12 -12.66
C ALA A 76 8.36 4.68 -13.62
N GLY A 77 8.01 3.80 -14.57
CA GLY A 77 8.98 3.24 -15.53
C GLY A 77 9.92 2.19 -14.93
N ALA A 78 9.59 1.64 -13.74
CA ALA A 78 10.35 0.55 -13.14
C ALA A 78 10.06 -0.78 -13.86
N GLU A 79 11.10 -1.54 -14.15
CA GLU A 79 11.00 -2.87 -14.74
C GLU A 79 11.43 -3.93 -13.71
N PRO A 80 10.70 -5.05 -13.57
CA PRO A 80 11.08 -6.09 -12.62
C PRO A 80 12.41 -6.74 -13.03
N VAL A 81 13.30 -6.93 -12.07
CA VAL A 81 14.60 -7.57 -12.28
C VAL A 81 14.95 -8.47 -11.10
N SER A 82 15.60 -9.60 -11.39
CA SER A 82 16.19 -10.43 -10.34
C SER A 82 17.51 -9.81 -9.90
N LEU A 83 17.58 -9.43 -8.62
CA LEU A 83 18.81 -8.94 -8.01
C LEU A 83 19.42 -10.06 -7.15
N PRO A 84 20.76 -10.19 -7.12
CA PRO A 84 21.47 -11.17 -6.31
C PRO A 84 21.52 -10.70 -4.85
N ILE A 85 20.36 -10.65 -4.21
CA ILE A 85 20.18 -10.22 -2.82
C ILE A 85 20.21 -11.45 -1.91
N GLU A 86 21.07 -11.38 -0.90
CA GLU A 86 21.07 -12.29 0.23
C GLU A 86 20.57 -11.54 1.47
N ILE A 87 19.66 -12.16 2.21
CA ILE A 87 19.04 -11.57 3.41
C ILE A 87 19.37 -12.46 4.59
N GLN A 88 19.98 -11.88 5.62
CA GLN A 88 20.26 -12.53 6.89
C GLN A 88 19.37 -11.89 7.96
N SER A 89 18.46 -12.67 8.54
CA SER A 89 17.53 -12.21 9.57
C SER A 89 17.01 -13.39 10.40
N GLU A 90 16.44 -13.10 11.57
CA GLU A 90 15.68 -14.07 12.37
C GLU A 90 14.30 -14.35 11.77
N ALA A 91 13.76 -13.44 10.96
CA ALA A 91 12.50 -13.64 10.25
C ALA A 91 12.63 -14.70 9.14
N THR A 92 11.66 -15.60 9.06
CA THR A 92 11.62 -16.69 8.09
C THR A 92 10.73 -16.39 6.88
N ASN A 93 9.98 -15.30 6.95
CA ASN A 93 8.93 -14.89 6.01
C ASN A 93 9.26 -13.57 5.29
N ILE A 94 10.52 -13.19 5.18
CA ILE A 94 10.90 -11.98 4.45
C ILE A 94 10.66 -12.17 2.95
N THR A 95 9.90 -11.25 2.37
CA THR A 95 9.66 -11.18 0.92
C THR A 95 10.43 -10.00 0.34
N SER A 96 11.05 -10.21 -0.83
CA SER A 96 11.74 -9.14 -1.55
C SER A 96 11.51 -9.19 -3.06
N TYR A 97 11.47 -8.01 -3.68
CA TYR A 97 11.40 -7.83 -5.13
C TYR A 97 12.37 -6.75 -5.59
N GLY A 98 13.04 -7.01 -6.72
CA GLY A 98 13.97 -6.07 -7.35
C GLY A 98 13.36 -5.40 -8.59
N PHE A 99 13.71 -4.14 -8.81
CA PHE A 99 13.35 -3.39 -9.99
C PHE A 99 14.51 -2.56 -10.51
N SER A 100 14.62 -2.42 -11.82
CA SER A 100 15.53 -1.49 -12.48
C SER A 100 14.79 -0.22 -12.92
N LEU A 101 15.47 0.91 -12.85
CA LEU A 101 15.00 2.20 -13.37
C LEU A 101 15.80 2.58 -14.62
N SER A 102 15.18 3.37 -15.50
CA SER A 102 15.78 3.81 -16.77
C SER A 102 17.09 4.62 -16.62
N ASN A 103 17.31 5.23 -15.45
CA ASN A 103 18.53 5.98 -15.13
C ASN A 103 19.68 5.09 -14.64
N GLY A 104 19.47 3.78 -14.51
CA GLY A 104 20.44 2.80 -14.00
C GLY A 104 20.34 2.53 -12.50
N ASP A 105 19.52 3.29 -11.75
CA ASP A 105 19.25 3.01 -10.35
C ASP A 105 18.36 1.78 -10.19
N HIS A 106 18.38 1.19 -9.00
CA HIS A 106 17.61 -0.02 -8.67
C HIS A 106 16.78 0.21 -7.42
N LEU A 107 15.60 -0.41 -7.38
CA LEU A 107 14.73 -0.43 -6.22
C LEU A 107 14.64 -1.85 -5.66
N VAL A 108 14.56 -1.93 -4.34
CA VAL A 108 14.26 -3.18 -3.62
C VAL A 108 13.03 -2.92 -2.76
N ALA A 109 11.96 -3.66 -3.01
CA ALA A 109 10.84 -3.75 -2.09
C ALA A 109 11.10 -4.91 -1.12
N LEU A 110 10.88 -4.71 0.18
CA LEU A 110 11.21 -5.66 1.23
C LEU A 110 10.22 -5.51 2.40
N TRP A 111 9.61 -6.62 2.83
CA TRP A 111 8.70 -6.67 3.99
C TRP A 111 8.63 -8.08 4.57
N THR A 112 8.06 -8.25 5.75
CA THR A 112 7.72 -9.56 6.31
C THR A 112 6.32 -9.98 5.89
N ASP A 113 6.19 -11.11 5.19
CA ASP A 113 4.90 -11.62 4.72
C ASP A 113 4.13 -12.29 5.86
N GLY A 114 3.15 -11.58 6.42
CA GLY A 114 2.42 -12.01 7.61
C GLY A 114 1.14 -11.22 7.86
N VAL A 115 0.53 -11.47 9.01
CA VAL A 115 -0.62 -10.67 9.47
C VAL A 115 -0.07 -9.35 10.00
N ALA A 116 -0.52 -8.24 9.43
CA ALA A 116 -0.10 -6.90 9.85
C ALA A 116 -0.39 -6.66 11.34
N VAL A 117 0.60 -6.11 12.04
CA VAL A 117 0.61 -5.80 13.47
C VAL A 117 0.67 -4.29 13.63
N ASP A 118 -0.22 -3.75 14.46
CA ASP A 118 -0.20 -2.33 14.78
C ASP A 118 1.06 -1.99 15.58
N GLU A 119 1.74 -0.90 15.19
CA GLU A 119 3.03 -0.48 15.76
C GLU A 119 4.11 -1.59 15.70
N ASP A 120 4.23 -2.28 14.56
CA ASP A 120 5.27 -3.29 14.34
C ASP A 120 6.68 -2.70 14.62
N PRO A 121 7.46 -3.23 15.58
CA PRO A 121 8.81 -2.77 15.84
C PRO A 121 9.76 -2.98 14.65
N GLY A 122 9.42 -3.91 13.75
CA GLY A 122 10.28 -4.39 12.68
C GLY A 122 11.33 -5.38 13.18
N ILE A 123 11.80 -6.21 12.27
CA ILE A 123 12.81 -7.24 12.53
C ILE A 123 14.11 -6.83 11.85
N GLU A 124 15.21 -6.96 12.57
CA GLU A 124 16.53 -6.62 12.05
C GLU A 124 16.96 -7.59 10.94
N ALA A 125 17.48 -7.03 9.86
CA ALA A 125 18.03 -7.76 8.74
C ALA A 125 19.33 -7.13 8.24
N THR A 126 20.23 -7.97 7.75
CA THR A 126 21.37 -7.54 6.94
C THR A 126 21.12 -7.95 5.49
N LEU A 127 21.20 -6.99 4.58
CA LEU A 127 21.10 -7.21 3.14
C LEU A 127 22.49 -7.16 2.52
N THR A 128 22.80 -8.15 1.70
CA THR A 128 24.01 -8.17 0.87
C THR A 128 23.60 -8.26 -0.59
N ILE A 129 24.07 -7.34 -1.42
CA ILE A 129 23.75 -7.28 -2.84
C ILE A 129 25.05 -7.43 -3.64
N SER A 130 25.17 -8.55 -4.36
CA SER A 130 26.41 -8.93 -5.04
C SER A 130 26.61 -8.21 -6.37
N GLY A 131 27.80 -7.66 -6.62
CA GLY A 131 28.11 -7.00 -7.90
C GLY A 131 27.44 -5.64 -8.12
N PHE A 132 26.92 -5.03 -7.06
CA PHE A 132 26.26 -3.72 -7.09
C PHE A 132 27.00 -2.69 -6.22
N PRO A 133 28.06 -2.04 -6.70
CA PRO A 133 28.70 -0.95 -5.99
C PRO A 133 27.84 0.32 -6.10
N ALA A 134 26.83 0.45 -5.25
CA ALA A 134 26.02 1.67 -5.18
C ALA A 134 26.80 2.80 -4.51
N LYS A 135 26.76 4.00 -5.11
CA LYS A 135 27.38 5.21 -4.52
C LYS A 135 26.56 5.80 -3.38
N LYS A 136 25.25 5.56 -3.41
CA LYS A 136 24.27 6.04 -2.44
C LYS A 136 23.15 5.02 -2.35
N VAL A 137 22.71 4.76 -1.13
CA VAL A 137 21.54 3.93 -0.85
C VAL A 137 20.62 4.73 0.06
N ALA A 138 19.33 4.72 -0.24
CA ALA A 138 18.31 5.35 0.56
C ALA A 138 17.14 4.38 0.79
N GLY A 139 16.61 4.36 2.01
CA GLY A 139 15.32 3.77 2.35
C GLY A 139 14.22 4.78 2.10
N ILE A 140 13.08 4.32 1.57
CA ILE A 140 11.94 5.18 1.27
C ILE A 140 10.76 4.74 2.14
N ASP A 141 10.30 5.62 3.02
CA ASP A 141 9.03 5.46 3.70
C ASP A 141 7.90 5.90 2.76
N VAL A 142 7.20 4.93 2.17
CA VAL A 142 6.08 5.18 1.26
C VAL A 142 4.84 5.72 1.98
N LEU A 143 4.69 5.47 3.29
CA LEU A 143 3.59 5.97 4.10
C LEU A 143 3.73 7.48 4.31
N ASN A 144 4.92 7.97 4.62
CA ASN A 144 5.15 9.39 4.90
C ASN A 144 5.84 10.15 3.77
N GLY A 145 6.31 9.47 2.73
CA GLY A 145 7.01 10.07 1.59
C GLY A 145 8.40 10.60 1.96
N PHE A 146 9.10 9.92 2.88
CA PHE A 146 10.40 10.35 3.39
C PHE A 146 11.52 9.44 2.87
N GLU A 147 12.65 10.05 2.46
CA GLU A 147 13.87 9.32 2.11
C GLU A 147 14.88 9.41 3.26
N GLN A 148 15.37 8.25 3.69
CA GLN A 148 16.42 8.13 4.69
C GLN A 148 17.69 7.58 4.05
N GLN A 149 18.80 8.28 4.19
CA GLN A 149 20.09 7.76 3.75
C GLN A 149 20.49 6.55 4.61
N MET A 150 20.85 5.44 3.95
CA MET A 150 21.27 4.22 4.63
C MET A 150 22.76 4.25 4.94
N ILE A 151 23.13 3.66 6.07
CA ILE A 151 24.52 3.34 6.39
C ILE A 151 24.86 2.05 5.66
N THR A 152 25.90 2.09 4.83
CA THR A 152 26.28 0.97 3.96
C THR A 152 27.76 0.74 4.00
N ASP A 153 28.15 -0.53 3.88
CA ASP A 153 29.53 -0.97 3.74
C ASP A 153 29.74 -1.64 2.39
N ILE A 154 30.99 -1.71 1.94
CA ILE A 154 31.40 -2.51 0.78
C ILE A 154 32.33 -3.60 1.28
N GLU A 155 31.90 -4.86 1.15
CA GLU A 155 32.65 -6.04 1.59
C GLU A 155 32.83 -6.98 0.39
N ASP A 156 34.08 -7.29 0.04
CA ASP A 156 34.42 -8.14 -1.11
C ASP A 156 33.79 -7.70 -2.46
N GLY A 157 33.52 -6.40 -2.62
CA GLY A 157 32.88 -5.84 -3.81
C GLY A 157 31.34 -5.91 -3.79
N ASN A 158 30.75 -6.40 -2.71
CA ASN A 158 29.31 -6.45 -2.49
C ASN A 158 28.86 -5.28 -1.62
N LEU A 159 27.66 -4.77 -1.90
CA LEU A 159 27.02 -3.78 -1.07
C LEU A 159 26.38 -4.45 0.14
N VAL A 160 26.68 -3.97 1.33
CA VAL A 160 26.14 -4.49 2.59
C VAL A 160 25.37 -3.38 3.30
N ILE A 161 24.12 -3.66 3.66
CA ILE A 161 23.25 -2.77 4.45
C ILE A 161 22.94 -3.51 5.74
N ARG A 162 23.49 -3.02 6.86
CA ARG A 162 23.34 -3.64 8.18
C ARG A 162 22.21 -2.98 8.96
N ASN A 163 21.67 -3.73 9.92
CA ASN A 163 20.71 -3.25 10.90
C ASN A 163 19.45 -2.62 10.26
N LEU A 164 19.01 -3.16 9.12
CA LEU A 164 17.79 -2.72 8.46
C LEU A 164 16.59 -3.25 9.25
N LEU A 165 15.69 -2.37 9.69
CA LEU A 165 14.42 -2.78 10.29
C LEU A 165 13.40 -3.06 9.19
N VAL A 166 13.06 -4.33 9.02
CA VAL A 166 12.07 -4.80 8.05
C VAL A 166 10.72 -4.92 8.76
N LYS A 167 9.71 -4.22 8.24
CA LYS A 167 8.35 -4.23 8.77
C LYS A 167 7.43 -5.14 7.94
N ASP A 168 6.24 -5.41 8.46
CA ASP A 168 5.14 -6.09 7.76
C ASP A 168 4.42 -5.24 6.69
#